data_AF-A0AAV2AMI3-F1
#
_entry.id   AF-A0AAV2AMI3-F1
#
_cell.length_a   1.000
_cell.length_b   1.000
_cell.length_c   1.000
_cell.angle_alpha   90.00
_cell.angle_beta   90.00
_cell.angle_gamma   90.00
#
_symmetry.space_group_name_H-M   'P 1'
#
loop_
_entity.id
_entity.type
_entity.pdbx_description
1 polymer ?
#
loop_
_entity_poly.entity_id
_entity_poly.type
_entity_poly.pdbx_seq_one_letter_code
_entity_poly.pdbx_strand_id
1 'polypeptide(L)'
;RRDKNLLCLIEFFLAYKKAQNCANEHFSAIRLSLELSCDMTLGRFPHDTQTCDLIIKSLTHTISDMNLHWNPVDSLTLGDYIILPQFDFSTPAPALCPKHHLSGKHGEFACLRGEIKLTRRYGYYVMNIYIPSILIVFMSMLTFWMPVDAVPGRVTLGVTSLLTMITKQYQAALPSVSYVVALNVFLSVCIAFVFSSLLEYALVIALRSHQSRVIPEANKGRGTNSDSSPVCWDKLCSYFENTDVIEIDRYCRILFPTFYILTLISYISFIMLC
;
A
#
# COMPACT_ATOMS: atom_id res chain seq x y z
N ARG A 1 -7.15 18.15 -7.12
CA ARG A 1 -5.83 18.41 -6.48
C ARG A 1 -5.98 18.56 -4.95
N ARG A 2 -6.88 17.80 -4.30
CA ARG A 2 -7.25 17.98 -2.88
C ARG A 2 -7.09 16.70 -2.02
N ASP A 3 -6.69 15.57 -2.61
CA ASP A 3 -6.67 14.27 -1.93
C ASP A 3 -5.31 13.85 -1.35
N LYS A 4 -4.31 14.73 -1.33
CA LYS A 4 -2.95 14.37 -0.84
C LYS A 4 -2.67 14.80 0.60
N ASN A 5 -3.55 15.58 1.21
CA ASN A 5 -3.26 16.21 2.49
C ASN A 5 -4.16 15.59 3.55
N LEU A 6 -3.56 15.00 4.58
CA LEU A 6 -4.29 14.70 5.81
C LEU A 6 -4.57 16.05 6.46
N LEU A 7 -5.86 16.40 6.51
CA LEU A 7 -6.33 17.54 7.27
C LEU A 7 -6.47 17.08 8.72
N CYS A 8 -5.53 17.50 9.56
CA CYS A 8 -5.60 17.23 10.99
C CYS A 8 -6.15 18.46 11.68
N LEU A 9 -7.30 18.32 12.34
CA LEU A 9 -7.79 19.34 13.25
C LEU A 9 -6.96 19.25 14.54
N ILE A 10 -6.04 20.20 14.70
CA ILE A 10 -5.15 20.25 15.85
C ILE A 10 -5.51 21.51 16.64
N GLU A 11 -5.72 21.32 17.94
CA GLU A 11 -5.87 22.42 18.87
C GLU A 11 -4.49 22.87 19.37
N PHE A 12 -4.17 24.13 19.12
CA PHE A 12 -2.95 24.77 19.56
C PHE A 12 -3.25 25.75 20.69
N PHE A 13 -2.39 25.73 21.71
CA PHE A 13 -2.29 26.81 22.68
C PHE A 13 -1.05 27.63 22.35
N LEU A 14 -1.27 28.84 21.81
CA LEU A 14 -0.20 29.75 21.40
C LEU A 14 -0.03 30.82 22.46
N ALA A 15 1.07 30.74 23.20
CA ALA A 15 1.53 31.79 24.09
C ALA A 15 2.71 32.51 23.44
N TYR A 16 2.64 33.84 23.35
CA TYR A 16 3.76 34.63 22.85
C TYR A 16 4.04 35.83 23.76
N LYS A 17 5.32 36.17 23.82
CA LYS A 17 5.86 37.30 24.58
C LYS A 17 6.39 38.33 23.60
N LYS A 18 5.84 39.54 23.63
CA LYS A 18 6.34 40.67 22.85
C LYS A 18 7.15 41.59 23.77
N ALA A 19 8.42 41.79 23.45
CA ALA A 19 9.24 42.82 24.07
C ALA A 19 9.06 44.12 23.28
N GLN A 20 8.53 45.17 23.91
CA GLN A 20 8.34 46.47 23.25
C GLN A 20 9.43 47.48 23.62
N ASN A 21 9.99 47.38 24.84
CA ASN A 21 11.17 48.09 25.35
C ASN A 21 11.79 47.27 26.49
N CYS A 22 13.01 47.59 26.97
CA CYS A 22 13.69 46.86 28.05
C CYS A 22 12.91 46.77 29.38
N ALA A 23 11.85 47.58 29.58
CA ALA A 23 11.05 47.62 30.80
C ALA A 23 9.62 47.06 30.65
N ASN A 24 9.11 46.91 29.42
CA ASN A 24 7.72 46.54 29.18
C ASN A 24 7.62 45.26 28.36
N GLU A 25 7.08 44.22 28.98
CA GLU A 25 6.83 42.91 28.39
C GLU A 25 5.33 42.68 28.30
N HIS A 26 4.84 42.27 27.12
CA HIS A 26 3.44 41.92 26.91
C HIS A 26 3.32 40.41 26.68
N PHE A 27 2.51 39.75 27.51
CA PHE A 27 2.20 38.33 27.40
C PHE A 27 0.78 38.18 26.85
N SER A 28 0.62 37.38 25.80
CA SER A 28 -0.68 37.06 25.24
C SER A 28 -0.75 35.57 24.96
N ALA A 29 -1.88 34.96 25.32
CA ALA A 29 -2.17 33.57 25.03
C ALA A 29 -3.48 33.47 24.26
N ILE A 30 -3.51 32.61 23.25
CA ILE A 30 -4.70 32.32 22.45
C ILE A 30 -4.79 30.83 22.20
N ARG A 31 -6.02 30.31 22.25
CA ARG A 31 -6.34 28.94 21.82
C ARG A 31 -6.88 28.98 20.40
N LEU A 32 -6.28 28.19 19.52
CA LEU A 32 -6.65 28.09 18.12
C LEU A 32 -6.96 26.64 17.76
N SER A 33 -8.07 26.40 17.07
CA SER A 33 -8.35 25.10 16.45
C SER A 33 -8.09 25.26 14.96
N LEU A 34 -7.01 24.65 14.48
CA LEU A 34 -6.53 24.82 13.11
C LEU A 34 -6.63 23.49 12.36
N GLU A 35 -7.10 23.57 11.13
CA GLU A 35 -7.03 22.47 10.17
C GLU A 35 -5.77 22.64 9.34
N LEU A 36 -4.73 21.85 9.66
CA LEU A 36 -3.44 21.96 9.00
C LEU A 36 -3.34 20.99 7.83
N SER A 37 -2.69 21.46 6.76
CA SER A 37 -2.38 20.67 5.57
C SER A 37 -0.96 20.13 5.68
N CYS A 38 -0.82 18.80 5.70
CA CYS A 38 0.48 18.13 5.67
C CYS A 38 0.65 17.33 4.37
N ASP A 39 1.76 17.55 3.65
CA ASP A 39 2.11 16.77 2.45
C ASP A 39 2.81 15.48 2.87
N MET A 40 2.17 14.34 2.60
CA MET A 40 2.59 13.04 3.10
C MET A 40 3.19 12.17 1.99
N THR A 41 4.28 11.48 2.31
CA THR A 41 4.91 10.51 1.42
C THR A 41 4.47 9.09 1.79
N LEU A 42 3.50 8.56 1.05
CA LEU A 42 2.86 7.26 1.30
C LEU A 42 3.57 6.07 0.61
N GLY A 43 4.82 6.23 0.15
CA GLY A 43 5.52 5.18 -0.59
C GLY A 43 5.64 3.86 0.20
N ARG A 44 5.79 3.97 1.53
CA ARG A 44 5.92 2.84 2.46
C ARG A 44 4.65 2.51 3.25
N PHE A 45 3.50 3.01 2.80
CA PHE A 45 2.24 2.73 3.49
C PHE A 45 2.00 1.22 3.65
N PRO A 46 1.56 0.73 4.83
CA PRO A 46 1.20 1.47 6.06
C PRO A 46 2.34 1.60 7.10
N HIS A 47 3.57 1.21 6.77
CA HIS A 47 4.74 1.26 7.66
C HIS A 47 5.47 2.61 7.55
N ASP A 48 4.73 3.69 7.32
CA ASP A 48 5.23 5.02 7.05
C ASP A 48 5.36 5.87 8.33
N THR A 49 6.40 6.70 8.35
CA THR A 49 6.53 7.83 9.29
C THR A 49 6.45 9.12 8.49
N GLN A 50 5.60 10.02 8.94
CA GLN A 50 5.24 11.25 8.24
C GLN A 50 5.75 12.43 9.04
N THR A 51 6.31 13.41 8.34
CA THR A 51 6.87 14.61 8.97
C THR A 51 6.01 15.79 8.54
N CYS A 52 5.28 16.37 9.50
CA CYS A 52 4.37 17.47 9.26
C CYS A 52 4.93 18.75 9.86
N ASP A 53 5.00 19.79 9.03
CA ASP A 53 5.52 21.10 9.42
C ASP A 53 4.39 22.01 9.94
N LEU A 54 4.53 22.50 11.16
CA LEU A 54 3.80 23.64 11.69
C LEU A 54 4.59 24.90 11.36
N ILE A 55 4.05 25.76 10.50
CA ILE A 55 4.72 26.99 10.08
C ILE A 55 3.88 28.19 10.48
N ILE A 56 4.44 29.05 11.33
CA ILE A 56 3.88 30.35 11.72
C ILE A 56 4.72 31.41 11.05
N LYS A 57 4.08 32.28 10.26
CA LYS A 57 4.76 33.31 9.47
C LYS A 57 4.08 34.66 9.63
N SER A 58 4.89 35.71 9.63
CA SER A 58 4.43 37.09 9.45
C SER A 58 3.75 37.28 8.09
N LEU A 59 2.56 37.88 8.06
CA LEU A 59 1.88 38.22 6.81
C LEU A 59 2.38 39.53 6.19
N THR A 60 2.64 40.55 7.02
CA THR A 60 2.86 41.93 6.58
C THR A 60 4.23 42.50 6.93
N HIS A 61 4.86 42.03 8.00
CA HIS A 61 6.11 42.59 8.53
C HIS A 61 7.33 41.78 8.11
N THR A 62 8.40 42.46 7.72
CA THR A 62 9.67 41.82 7.36
C THR A 62 10.50 41.50 8.60
N ILE A 63 11.58 40.73 8.44
CA ILE A 63 12.49 40.35 9.55
C ILE A 63 13.08 41.57 10.26
N SER A 64 13.28 42.71 9.56
CA SER A 64 13.77 43.94 10.17
C SER A 64 12.78 44.55 11.17
N ASP A 65 11.48 44.33 10.95
CA ASP A 65 10.42 44.93 11.75
C ASP A 65 9.97 43.99 12.88
N MET A 66 9.97 42.69 12.62
CA MET A 66 9.53 41.67 13.57
C MET A 66 10.29 40.37 13.33
N ASN A 67 10.96 39.87 14.37
CA ASN A 67 11.59 38.55 14.36
C ASN A 67 10.87 37.59 15.32
N LEU A 68 10.75 36.32 14.92
CA LEU A 68 10.06 35.29 15.68
C LEU A 68 11.09 34.28 16.21
N HIS A 69 11.03 33.98 17.50
CA HIS A 69 11.91 33.02 18.15
C HIS A 69 11.10 32.08 19.04
N TRP A 70 11.52 30.82 19.07
CA TRP A 70 11.02 29.86 20.05
C TRP A 70 11.51 30.25 21.44
N ASN A 71 10.69 30.01 22.46
CA ASN A 71 11.16 30.06 23.84
C ASN A 71 12.24 28.98 24.03
N PRO A 72 13.43 29.30 24.56
CA PRO A 72 14.51 28.31 24.73
C PRO A 72 14.18 27.19 25.72
N VAL A 73 13.22 27.39 26.63
CA VAL A 73 12.82 26.39 27.63
C VAL A 73 11.62 25.58 27.15
N ASP A 74 10.52 26.27 26.81
CA ASP A 74 9.25 25.63 26.41
C ASP A 74 8.90 26.03 24.96
N SER A 75 9.65 25.51 24.00
CA SER A 75 9.44 25.85 22.58
C SER A 75 8.14 25.24 22.04
N LEU A 76 7.96 23.92 22.19
CA LEU A 76 6.82 23.21 21.63
C LEU A 76 6.50 22.01 22.52
N THR A 77 5.43 22.13 23.29
CA THR A 77 4.97 21.11 24.25
C THR A 77 3.72 20.44 23.73
N LEU A 78 3.67 19.11 23.82
CA LEU A 78 2.46 18.35 23.55
C LEU A 78 1.67 18.19 24.85
N GLY A 79 0.34 18.29 24.79
CA GLY A 79 -0.50 18.03 25.96
C GLY A 79 -0.43 16.55 26.39
N ASP A 80 -0.52 16.30 27.69
CA ASP A 80 -0.31 14.98 28.30
C ASP A 80 -1.31 13.88 27.84
N TYR A 81 -2.42 14.25 27.19
CA TYR A 81 -3.50 13.33 26.79
C TYR A 81 -3.92 13.50 25.32
N ILE A 82 -2.98 13.43 24.38
CA ILE A 82 -3.30 13.40 22.94
C ILE A 82 -3.03 12.00 22.40
N ILE A 83 -4.10 11.21 22.23
CA ILE A 83 -4.04 9.88 21.63
C ILE A 83 -4.78 9.91 20.30
N LEU A 84 -4.06 9.66 19.20
CA LEU A 84 -4.70 9.45 17.91
C LEU A 84 -4.90 7.95 17.68
N PRO A 85 -6.08 7.52 17.21
CA PRO A 85 -6.35 6.10 16.98
C PRO A 85 -5.48 5.51 15.85
N GLN A 86 -5.05 6.34 14.90
CA GLN A 86 -4.33 5.90 13.68
C GLN A 86 -2.82 6.20 13.69
N PHE A 87 -2.36 7.12 14.54
CA PHE A 87 -0.98 7.60 14.56
C PHE A 87 -0.46 7.77 15.98
N ASP A 88 0.82 7.49 16.15
CA ASP A 88 1.61 7.84 17.32
C ASP A 88 2.40 9.12 17.05
N PHE A 89 2.46 10.01 18.05
CA PHE A 89 3.21 11.26 17.99
C PHE A 89 4.61 11.07 18.54
N SER A 90 5.58 11.64 17.85
CA SER A 90 6.87 11.95 18.46
C SER A 90 6.82 13.34 19.11
N THR A 91 7.74 13.58 20.06
CA THR A 91 7.92 14.90 20.67
C THR A 91 8.21 15.92 19.58
N PRO A 92 7.40 16.98 19.46
CA PRO A 92 7.57 17.96 18.40
C PRO A 92 8.81 18.82 18.67
N ALA A 93 9.55 19.17 17.62
CA ALA A 93 10.84 19.84 17.75
C ALA A 93 10.90 21.15 16.94
N PRO A 94 11.58 22.19 17.43
CA PRO A 94 11.82 23.39 16.63
C PRO A 94 12.73 23.04 15.45
N ALA A 95 12.35 23.51 14.25
CA ALA A 95 13.08 23.29 13.02
C ALA A 95 13.37 24.61 12.30
N LEU A 96 14.33 24.58 11.38
CA LEU A 96 14.70 25.75 10.58
C LEU A 96 13.68 25.98 9.46
N CYS A 97 13.28 27.25 9.28
CA CYS A 97 12.39 27.63 8.20
C CYS A 97 13.07 27.48 6.83
N PRO A 98 12.41 26.84 5.86
CA PRO A 98 12.89 26.76 4.49
C PRO A 98 13.05 28.15 3.86
N LYS A 99 14.07 28.33 3.01
CA LYS A 99 14.35 29.61 2.33
C LYS A 99 13.16 30.17 1.53
N HIS A 100 12.34 29.30 0.95
CA HIS A 100 11.15 29.71 0.20
C HIS A 100 10.04 30.32 1.08
N HIS A 101 10.00 29.99 2.37
CA HIS A 101 9.08 30.62 3.32
C HIS A 101 9.62 31.95 3.83
N LEU A 102 10.93 32.12 3.86
CA LEU A 102 11.58 33.38 4.24
C LEU A 102 11.46 34.42 3.13
N SER A 103 11.73 34.05 1.88
CA SER A 103 11.76 34.99 0.76
C SER A 103 10.36 35.31 0.23
N GLY A 104 9.97 36.58 0.25
CA GLY A 104 8.76 37.09 -0.39
C GLY A 104 9.08 38.17 -1.43
N LYS A 105 8.08 38.55 -2.23
CA LYS A 105 8.21 39.59 -3.28
C LYS A 105 8.68 40.96 -2.72
N HIS A 106 8.44 41.20 -1.44
CA HIS A 106 8.70 42.48 -0.76
C HIS A 106 9.83 42.41 0.28
N GLY A 107 10.57 41.30 0.36
CA GLY A 107 11.66 41.11 1.33
C GLY A 107 11.60 39.76 2.05
N GLU A 108 12.44 39.60 3.06
CA GLU A 108 12.45 38.42 3.92
C GLU A 108 11.49 38.58 5.11
N PHE A 109 10.70 37.54 5.38
CA PHE A 109 9.67 37.52 6.41
C PHE A 109 10.05 36.55 7.53
N ALA A 110 9.80 36.94 8.78
CA ALA A 110 10.04 36.06 9.92
C ALA A 110 9.12 34.84 9.90
N CYS A 111 9.70 33.70 10.25
CA CYS A 111 9.07 32.39 10.20
C CYS A 111 9.51 31.56 11.41
N LEU A 112 8.56 30.82 11.97
CA LEU A 112 8.74 29.87 13.04
C LEU A 112 8.26 28.51 12.56
N ARG A 113 9.12 27.48 12.60
CA ARG A 113 8.80 26.12 12.16
C ARG A 113 8.92 25.13 13.31
N GLY A 114 7.88 24.34 13.50
CA GLY A 114 7.85 23.18 14.38
C GLY A 114 7.66 21.92 13.53
N GLU A 115 8.44 20.89 13.79
CA GLU A 115 8.36 19.60 13.11
C GLU A 115 7.61 18.61 14.01
N ILE A 116 6.56 17.98 13.46
CA ILE A 116 5.76 16.97 14.12
C ILE A 116 5.92 15.66 13.36
N LYS A 117 6.49 14.64 14.01
CA LYS A 117 6.59 13.30 13.41
C LYS A 117 5.40 12.44 13.83
N LEU A 118 4.70 11.91 12.84
CA LEU A 118 3.54 11.04 12.96
C LEU A 118 3.92 9.64 12.47
N THR A 119 3.90 8.65 13.36
CA THR A 119 4.16 7.25 13.02
C THR A 119 2.84 6.52 12.89
N ARG A 120 2.57 5.86 11.77
CA ARG A 120 1.29 5.17 11.57
C ARG A 120 1.21 3.86 12.36
N ARG A 121 0.08 3.61 13.00
CA ARG A 121 -0.24 2.31 13.59
C ARG A 121 -0.68 1.32 12.51
N TYR A 122 0.21 0.40 12.14
CA TYR A 122 -0.04 -0.54 11.04
C TYR A 122 -0.87 -1.78 11.43
N GLY A 123 -1.16 -2.00 12.73
CA GLY A 123 -1.84 -3.21 13.23
C GLY A 123 -3.21 -3.49 12.59
N TYR A 124 -3.99 -2.44 12.33
CA TYR A 124 -5.27 -2.57 11.62
C TYR A 124 -5.12 -3.16 10.22
N TYR A 125 -4.11 -2.70 9.46
CA TYR A 125 -3.82 -3.16 8.10
C TYR A 125 -3.30 -4.60 8.10
N VAL A 126 -2.52 -4.98 9.11
CA VAL A 126 -2.07 -6.38 9.28
C VAL A 126 -3.28 -7.31 9.44
N MET A 127 -4.20 -6.98 10.34
CA MET A 127 -5.35 -7.83 10.64
C MET A 127 -6.39 -7.87 9.51
N ASN A 128 -6.68 -6.74 8.88
CA ASN A 128 -7.79 -6.65 7.91
C ASN A 128 -7.36 -6.77 6.44
N ILE A 129 -6.08 -6.52 6.13
CA ILE A 129 -5.59 -6.58 4.75
C ILE A 129 -4.58 -7.73 4.61
N TYR A 130 -3.44 -7.69 5.31
CA TYR A 130 -2.36 -8.66 5.08
C TYR A 130 -2.77 -10.10 5.41
N ILE A 131 -3.22 -10.37 6.64
CA ILE A 131 -3.61 -11.73 7.07
C ILE A 131 -4.65 -12.35 6.12
N PRO A 132 -5.81 -11.71 5.87
CA PRO A 132 -6.82 -12.34 5.03
C PRO A 132 -6.41 -12.42 3.56
N SER A 133 -5.53 -11.54 3.06
CA SER A 133 -4.96 -11.69 1.71
C SER A 133 -4.01 -12.89 1.62
N ILE A 134 -3.15 -13.09 2.61
CA ILE A 134 -2.27 -14.27 2.69
C ILE A 134 -3.12 -15.55 2.72
N LEU A 135 -4.18 -15.59 3.53
CA LEU A 135 -5.10 -16.73 3.59
C LEU A 135 -5.76 -17.02 2.24
N ILE A 136 -6.18 -15.99 1.49
CA ILE A 136 -6.77 -16.18 0.16
C ILE A 136 -5.77 -16.78 -0.83
N VAL A 137 -4.50 -16.36 -0.81
CA VAL A 137 -3.46 -16.97 -1.66
C VAL A 137 -3.24 -18.44 -1.28
N PHE A 138 -3.20 -18.77 0.02
CA PHE A 138 -3.12 -20.17 0.44
C PHE A 138 -4.35 -20.98 0.01
N MET A 139 -5.55 -20.41 0.10
CA MET A 139 -6.78 -21.06 -0.37
C MET A 139 -6.74 -21.34 -1.88
N SER A 140 -6.17 -20.44 -2.68
CA SER A 140 -6.00 -20.71 -4.12
C SER A 140 -5.00 -21.84 -4.36
N MET A 141 -3.97 -22.00 -3.52
CA MET A 141 -3.03 -23.13 -3.59
C MET A 141 -3.64 -24.46 -3.15
N LEU A 142 -4.63 -24.46 -2.25
CA LEU A 142 -5.35 -25.68 -1.87
C LEU A 142 -6.08 -26.32 -3.06
N THR A 143 -6.36 -25.56 -4.11
CA THR A 143 -6.99 -26.10 -5.33
C THR A 143 -6.12 -27.15 -6.03
N PHE A 144 -4.79 -27.09 -5.89
CA PHE A 144 -3.86 -28.10 -6.43
C PHE A 144 -3.99 -29.47 -5.73
N TRP A 145 -4.51 -29.47 -4.50
CA TRP A 145 -4.72 -30.69 -3.71
C TRP A 145 -6.07 -31.36 -3.98
N MET A 146 -7.03 -30.62 -4.53
CA MET A 146 -8.31 -31.21 -4.93
C MET A 146 -8.13 -32.18 -6.10
N PRO A 147 -8.99 -33.18 -6.30
CA PRO A 147 -8.97 -33.99 -7.52
C PRO A 147 -9.39 -33.14 -8.73
N VAL A 148 -8.90 -33.51 -9.92
CA VAL A 148 -9.22 -32.83 -11.20
C VAL A 148 -10.70 -32.99 -11.61
N ASP A 149 -11.41 -33.95 -11.02
CA ASP A 149 -12.83 -34.22 -11.29
C ASP A 149 -13.76 -33.20 -10.60
N ALA A 150 -13.28 -32.52 -9.55
CA ALA A 150 -14.02 -31.49 -8.82
C ALA A 150 -13.91 -30.11 -9.51
N VAL A 151 -14.17 -30.08 -10.82
CA VAL A 151 -14.16 -28.88 -11.69
C VAL A 151 -14.90 -27.68 -11.08
N PRO A 152 -16.19 -27.78 -10.67
CA PRO A 152 -16.92 -26.62 -10.15
C PRO A 152 -16.30 -26.05 -8.88
N GLY A 153 -15.77 -26.91 -7.99
CA GLY A 153 -15.13 -26.46 -6.75
C GLY A 153 -13.84 -25.67 -7.01
N ARG A 154 -12.98 -26.18 -7.90
CA ARG A 154 -11.71 -25.51 -8.25
C ARG A 154 -11.95 -24.14 -8.91
N VAL A 155 -12.84 -24.06 -9.90
CA VAL A 155 -13.15 -22.81 -10.63
C VAL A 155 -13.75 -21.77 -9.69
N THR A 156 -14.76 -22.15 -8.90
CA THR A 156 -15.42 -21.22 -7.98
C THR A 156 -14.43 -20.67 -6.97
N LEU A 157 -13.61 -21.52 -6.33
CA LEU A 157 -12.62 -21.04 -5.35
C LEU A 157 -11.58 -20.11 -5.98
N GLY A 158 -11.09 -20.42 -7.18
CA GLY A 158 -10.10 -19.57 -7.87
C GLY A 158 -10.67 -18.22 -8.28
N VAL A 159 -11.85 -18.19 -8.91
CA VAL A 159 -12.49 -16.95 -9.38
C VAL A 159 -12.94 -16.08 -8.20
N THR A 160 -13.52 -16.67 -7.15
CA THR A 160 -13.92 -15.93 -5.94
C THR A 160 -12.69 -15.34 -5.24
N SER A 161 -11.58 -16.07 -5.18
CA SER A 161 -10.32 -15.57 -4.62
C SER A 161 -9.79 -14.37 -5.40
N LEU A 162 -9.80 -14.46 -6.74
CA LEU A 162 -9.36 -13.37 -7.62
C LEU A 162 -10.23 -12.13 -7.45
N LEU A 163 -11.55 -12.31 -7.49
CA LEU A 163 -12.51 -11.23 -7.30
C LEU A 163 -12.31 -10.57 -5.93
N THR A 164 -12.18 -11.36 -4.86
CA THR A 164 -11.99 -10.84 -3.50
C THR A 164 -10.72 -10.00 -3.39
N MET A 165 -9.62 -10.44 -4.00
CA MET A 165 -8.35 -9.69 -4.00
C MET A 165 -8.45 -8.38 -4.78
N ILE A 166 -9.06 -8.41 -5.97
CA ILE A 166 -9.30 -7.21 -6.77
C ILE A 166 -10.19 -6.24 -5.99
N THR A 167 -11.30 -6.72 -5.41
CA THR A 167 -12.19 -5.91 -4.57
C THR A 167 -11.44 -5.27 -3.41
N LYS A 168 -10.58 -6.01 -2.70
CA LYS A 168 -9.75 -5.44 -1.62
C LYS A 168 -8.81 -4.34 -2.09
N GLN A 169 -8.17 -4.53 -3.25
CA GLN A 169 -7.30 -3.52 -3.85
C GLN A 169 -8.05 -2.22 -4.16
N TYR A 170 -9.30 -2.30 -4.60
CA TYR A 170 -10.17 -1.13 -4.80
C TYR A 170 -10.70 -0.53 -3.49
N GLN A 171 -11.00 -1.36 -2.49
CA GLN A 171 -11.59 -0.95 -1.22
C GLN A 171 -10.60 -0.35 -0.22
N ALA A 172 -9.29 -0.50 -0.42
CA ALA A 172 -8.27 -0.05 0.54
C ALA A 172 -8.29 1.46 0.85
N ALA A 173 -9.18 2.25 0.25
CA ALA A 173 -9.46 3.66 0.55
C ALA A 173 -8.21 4.56 0.57
N LEU A 174 -7.19 4.16 -0.18
CA LEU A 174 -5.96 4.91 -0.30
C LEU A 174 -6.21 6.13 -1.19
N PRO A 175 -5.71 7.32 -0.81
CA PRO A 175 -5.72 8.45 -1.72
C PRO A 175 -5.00 8.05 -3.01
N SER A 176 -5.57 8.44 -4.15
CA SER A 176 -5.01 8.11 -5.46
C SER A 176 -3.67 8.83 -5.66
N VAL A 177 -2.59 8.13 -5.31
CA VAL A 177 -1.23 8.61 -5.54
C VAL A 177 -0.69 8.05 -6.85
N SER A 178 0.09 8.86 -7.56
CA SER A 178 0.66 8.51 -8.87
C SER A 178 1.91 7.66 -8.80
N TYR A 179 2.44 7.41 -7.60
CA TYR A 179 3.66 6.63 -7.37
C TYR A 179 3.34 5.26 -6.77
N VAL A 180 4.32 4.36 -6.82
CA VAL A 180 4.20 2.99 -6.32
C VAL A 180 4.14 2.99 -4.80
N VAL A 181 3.09 2.35 -4.26
CA VAL A 181 2.86 2.18 -2.82
C VAL A 181 3.17 0.74 -2.43
N ALA A 182 3.91 0.53 -1.34
CA ALA A 182 4.31 -0.80 -0.88
C ALA A 182 3.14 -1.78 -0.70
N LEU A 183 1.99 -1.30 -0.18
CA LEU A 183 0.78 -2.13 -0.06
C LEU A 183 0.19 -2.54 -1.43
N ASN A 184 0.18 -1.64 -2.41
CA ASN A 184 -0.31 -1.95 -3.76
C ASN A 184 0.58 -2.97 -4.46
N VAL A 185 1.90 -2.92 -4.24
CA VAL A 185 2.84 -3.94 -4.75
C VAL A 185 2.53 -5.29 -4.14
N PHE A 186 2.34 -5.36 -2.81
CA PHE A 186 2.00 -6.61 -2.11
C PHE A 186 0.71 -7.24 -2.64
N LEU A 187 -0.36 -6.44 -2.76
CA LEU A 187 -1.64 -6.90 -3.25
C LEU A 187 -1.57 -7.31 -4.74
N SER A 188 -0.81 -6.58 -5.55
CA SER A 188 -0.58 -6.91 -6.97
C SER A 188 0.16 -8.25 -7.12
N VAL A 189 1.18 -8.51 -6.30
CA VAL A 189 1.87 -9.81 -6.24
C VAL A 189 0.88 -10.91 -5.85
N CYS A 190 0.07 -10.71 -4.81
CA CYS A 190 -0.93 -11.69 -4.39
C CYS A 190 -1.96 -11.98 -5.49
N ILE A 191 -2.43 -10.96 -6.21
CA ILE A 191 -3.33 -11.12 -7.38
C ILE A 191 -2.66 -11.96 -8.46
N ALA A 192 -1.38 -11.68 -8.77
CA ALA A 192 -0.63 -12.44 -9.76
C ALA A 192 -0.55 -13.93 -9.38
N PHE A 193 -0.29 -14.26 -8.12
CA PHE A 193 -0.28 -15.65 -7.64
C PHE A 193 -1.63 -16.35 -7.79
N VAL A 194 -2.72 -15.69 -7.41
CA VAL A 194 -4.08 -16.23 -7.58
C VAL A 194 -4.39 -16.42 -9.06
N PHE A 195 -4.03 -15.46 -9.90
CA PHE A 195 -4.22 -15.56 -11.35
C PHE A 195 -3.39 -16.70 -11.96
N SER A 196 -2.14 -16.89 -11.54
CA SER A 196 -1.32 -18.02 -11.96
C SER A 196 -1.91 -19.37 -11.57
N SER A 197 -2.58 -19.49 -10.41
CA SER A 197 -3.30 -20.71 -10.03
C SER A 197 -4.51 -21.00 -10.94
N LEU A 198 -5.20 -19.96 -11.42
CA LEU A 198 -6.28 -20.11 -12.40
C LEU A 198 -5.76 -20.50 -13.79
N LEU A 199 -4.61 -19.97 -14.21
CA LEU A 199 -3.95 -20.33 -15.45
C LEU A 199 -3.50 -21.79 -15.45
N GLU A 200 -2.90 -22.25 -14.34
CA GLU A 200 -2.52 -23.65 -14.16
C GLU A 200 -3.75 -24.56 -14.35
N TYR A 201 -4.85 -24.24 -13.67
CA TYR A 201 -6.08 -25.01 -13.81
C TYR A 201 -6.63 -25.01 -15.24
N ALA A 202 -6.59 -23.86 -15.92
CA ALA A 202 -7.00 -23.73 -17.32
C ALA A 202 -6.12 -24.57 -18.26
N LEU A 203 -4.83 -24.68 -17.99
CA LEU A 203 -3.91 -25.55 -18.72
C LEU A 203 -4.22 -27.03 -18.47
N VAL A 204 -4.42 -27.43 -17.21
CA VAL A 204 -4.76 -28.82 -16.83
C VAL A 204 -6.04 -29.29 -17.52
N ILE A 205 -7.10 -28.49 -17.53
CA ILE A 205 -8.36 -28.87 -18.18
C ILE A 205 -8.23 -28.90 -19.71
N ALA A 206 -7.45 -27.98 -20.30
CA ALA A 206 -7.19 -27.98 -21.74
C ALA A 206 -6.48 -29.26 -22.18
N LEU A 207 -5.40 -29.65 -21.47
CA LEU A 207 -4.66 -30.88 -21.74
C LEU A 207 -5.53 -32.13 -21.57
N ARG A 208 -6.33 -32.19 -20.48
CA ARG A 208 -7.28 -33.30 -20.26
C ARG A 208 -8.31 -33.40 -21.39
N SER A 209 -8.87 -32.27 -21.82
CA SER A 209 -9.86 -32.25 -22.90
C SER A 209 -9.29 -32.71 -24.23
N HIS A 210 -8.02 -32.41 -24.52
CA HIS A 210 -7.31 -32.88 -25.71
C HIS A 210 -7.11 -34.40 -25.65
N GLN A 211 -6.63 -34.93 -24.52
CA GLN A 211 -6.42 -36.36 -24.33
C GLN A 211 -7.74 -37.16 -24.47
N SER A 212 -8.86 -36.63 -23.95
CA SER A 212 -10.19 -37.23 -24.14
C SER A 212 -10.71 -37.19 -25.58
N ARG A 213 -10.21 -36.31 -26.46
CA ARG A 213 -10.58 -36.26 -27.88
C ARG A 213 -9.74 -37.18 -28.76
N VAL A 214 -8.50 -37.46 -28.39
CA VAL A 214 -7.60 -38.38 -29.13
C VAL A 214 -8.01 -39.85 -28.95
N ILE A 215 -8.44 -40.25 -27.75
CA ILE A 215 -8.85 -41.65 -27.44
C ILE A 215 -10.05 -42.15 -28.29
N PRO A 216 -11.11 -41.36 -28.59
CA PRO A 216 -12.19 -41.82 -29.46
C PRO A 216 -11.81 -41.93 -30.95
N GLU A 217 -10.77 -41.24 -31.43
CA GLU A 217 -10.32 -41.35 -32.84
C GLU A 217 -9.45 -42.59 -33.09
N ALA A 218 -8.71 -43.07 -32.10
CA ALA A 218 -7.91 -44.30 -32.24
C ALA A 218 -8.77 -45.57 -32.48
N ASN A 219 -10.06 -45.55 -32.12
CA ASN A 219 -11.02 -46.63 -32.37
C ASN A 219 -11.87 -46.46 -33.64
N LYS A 220 -11.79 -45.32 -34.34
CA LYS A 220 -12.45 -45.12 -35.63
C LYS A 220 -11.39 -45.10 -36.72
N GLY A 221 -11.31 -46.20 -37.46
CA GLY A 221 -10.47 -46.33 -38.63
C GLY A 221 -10.56 -45.11 -39.54
N ARG A 222 -9.38 -44.53 -39.80
CA ARG A 222 -8.99 -43.65 -40.92
C ARG A 222 -10.14 -43.20 -41.82
N GLY A 223 -10.86 -42.18 -41.40
CA GLY A 223 -11.83 -41.44 -42.22
C GLY A 223 -11.52 -39.96 -42.11
N THR A 224 -10.94 -39.40 -43.18
CA THR A 224 -10.69 -37.97 -43.33
C THR A 224 -11.98 -37.19 -43.14
N ASN A 225 -12.06 -36.33 -42.13
CA ASN A 225 -12.93 -35.16 -42.18
C ASN A 225 -12.30 -34.03 -41.35
N SER A 226 -11.91 -33.00 -42.10
CA SER A 226 -11.50 -31.69 -41.62
C SER A 226 -12.62 -31.08 -40.80
N ASP A 227 -12.48 -31.02 -39.48
CA ASP A 227 -13.27 -30.10 -38.68
C ASP A 227 -12.32 -29.09 -38.03
N SER A 228 -12.49 -27.84 -38.48
CA SER A 228 -11.64 -26.70 -38.20
C SER A 228 -11.69 -26.32 -36.72
N SER A 229 -10.77 -26.86 -35.94
CA SER A 229 -10.40 -26.31 -34.63
C SER A 229 -9.44 -25.13 -34.83
N PRO A 230 -9.55 -24.04 -34.04
CA PRO A 230 -8.69 -22.86 -34.22
C PRO A 230 -7.22 -23.24 -33.96
N VAL A 231 -6.43 -23.12 -35.04
CA VAL A 231 -5.08 -23.63 -35.33
C VAL A 231 -3.95 -23.13 -34.40
N CYS A 232 -4.25 -22.52 -33.25
CA CYS A 232 -3.23 -22.04 -32.31
C CYS A 232 -2.87 -23.06 -31.21
N TRP A 233 -3.80 -23.95 -30.84
CA TRP A 233 -3.60 -24.86 -29.70
C TRP A 233 -2.82 -26.12 -30.05
N ASP A 234 -2.86 -26.60 -31.29
CA ASP A 234 -2.22 -27.88 -31.66
C ASP A 234 -0.71 -27.88 -31.46
N LYS A 235 -0.02 -26.76 -31.68
CA LYS A 235 1.43 -26.63 -31.43
C LYS A 235 1.78 -26.61 -29.94
N LEU A 236 0.94 -26.01 -29.11
CA LEU A 236 1.14 -25.99 -27.66
C LEU A 236 0.81 -27.37 -27.06
N CYS A 237 -0.28 -28.00 -27.50
CA CYS A 237 -0.70 -29.33 -27.07
C CYS A 237 0.32 -30.41 -27.48
N SER A 238 0.86 -30.38 -28.70
CA SER A 238 1.93 -31.31 -29.14
C SER A 238 3.25 -31.12 -28.37
N TYR A 239 3.55 -29.93 -27.87
CA TYR A 239 4.68 -29.71 -26.97
C TYR A 239 4.47 -30.35 -25.59
N PHE A 240 3.23 -30.42 -25.11
CA PHE A 240 2.85 -30.99 -23.82
C PHE A 240 2.29 -32.42 -23.91
N GLU A 241 2.35 -33.06 -25.08
CA GLU A 241 1.72 -34.36 -25.36
C GLU A 241 2.32 -35.52 -24.54
N ASN A 242 3.58 -35.36 -24.09
CA ASN A 242 4.27 -36.31 -23.21
C ASN A 242 4.23 -35.94 -21.73
N THR A 243 3.54 -34.85 -21.35
CA THR A 243 3.54 -34.37 -19.97
C THR A 243 2.31 -34.90 -19.23
N ASP A 244 2.55 -35.75 -18.23
CA ASP A 244 1.47 -36.23 -17.37
C ASP A 244 0.86 -35.07 -16.57
N VAL A 245 -0.45 -34.89 -16.70
CA VAL A 245 -1.24 -33.87 -15.97
C VAL A 245 -1.01 -33.97 -14.44
N ILE A 246 -0.77 -35.20 -13.95
CA ILE A 246 -0.50 -35.51 -12.55
C ILE A 246 0.88 -34.99 -12.11
N GLU A 247 1.84 -34.93 -13.03
CA GLU A 247 3.18 -34.44 -12.76
C GLU A 247 3.20 -32.90 -12.64
N ILE A 248 2.41 -32.20 -13.46
CA ILE A 248 2.21 -30.75 -13.36
C ILE A 248 1.65 -30.36 -11.99
N ASP A 249 0.54 -30.99 -11.57
CA ASP A 249 -0.06 -30.78 -10.25
C ASP A 249 0.97 -31.03 -9.12
N ARG A 250 1.84 -32.05 -9.26
CA ARG A 250 2.87 -32.37 -8.26
C ARG A 250 3.93 -31.29 -8.13
N TYR A 251 4.42 -30.73 -9.24
CA TYR A 251 5.38 -29.63 -9.21
C TYR A 251 4.74 -28.36 -8.64
N CYS A 252 3.51 -28.02 -9.08
CA CYS A 252 2.80 -26.83 -8.61
C CYS A 252 2.52 -26.86 -7.11
N ARG A 253 2.22 -28.03 -6.53
CA ARG A 253 2.02 -28.21 -5.07
C ARG A 253 3.21 -27.78 -4.21
N ILE A 254 4.44 -27.88 -4.71
CA ILE A 254 5.65 -27.53 -3.95
C ILE A 254 6.17 -26.16 -4.38
N LEU A 255 6.21 -25.90 -5.69
CA LEU A 255 6.82 -24.70 -6.25
C LEU A 255 6.04 -23.42 -5.91
N PHE A 256 4.70 -23.46 -5.97
CA PHE A 256 3.90 -22.27 -5.69
C PHE A 256 3.98 -21.81 -4.22
N PRO A 257 3.78 -22.69 -3.21
CA PRO A 257 3.92 -22.29 -1.81
C PRO A 257 5.34 -21.83 -1.46
N THR A 258 6.37 -22.52 -1.96
CA THR A 258 7.77 -22.16 -1.67
C THR A 258 8.12 -20.80 -2.27
N PHE A 259 7.77 -20.56 -3.54
CA PHE A 259 7.98 -19.28 -4.18
C PHE A 259 7.23 -18.14 -3.48
N TYR A 260 5.98 -18.36 -3.08
CA TYR A 260 5.21 -17.37 -2.32
C TYR A 260 5.84 -17.04 -0.97
N ILE A 261 6.27 -18.05 -0.20
CA ILE A 261 6.94 -17.84 1.08
C ILE A 261 8.23 -17.02 0.91
N LEU A 262 9.03 -17.31 -0.14
CA LEU A 262 10.22 -16.53 -0.45
C LEU A 262 9.87 -15.08 -0.77
N THR A 263 8.81 -14.83 -1.56
CA THR A 263 8.37 -13.45 -1.85
C THR A 263 7.89 -12.74 -0.58
N LEU A 264 7.19 -13.41 0.33
CA LEU A 264 6.78 -12.85 1.62
C LEU A 264 7.97 -12.47 2.49
N ILE A 265 8.97 -13.36 2.61
CA ILE A 265 10.19 -13.09 3.38
C ILE A 265 10.93 -11.89 2.78
N SER A 266 11.05 -11.83 1.45
CA SER A 266 11.72 -10.71 0.77
C SER A 266 10.97 -9.38 1.01
N TYR A 267 9.64 -9.39 1.00
CA TYR A 267 8.81 -8.23 1.23
C TYR A 267 8.91 -7.72 2.67
N ILE A 268 8.85 -8.63 3.65
CA ILE A 268 9.02 -8.28 5.07
C ILE A 268 10.43 -7.73 5.31
N SER A 269 11.44 -8.35 4.71
CA SER A 269 12.83 -7.88 4.81
C SER A 269 12.96 -6.47 4.23
N PHE A 270 12.37 -6.20 3.07
CA PHE A 270 12.36 -4.85 2.47
C PHE A 270 11.69 -3.81 3.37
N ILE A 271 10.61 -4.17 4.08
CA ILE A 271 9.95 -3.24 5.02
C ILE A 271 10.80 -2.99 6.26
N MET A 272 11.49 -4.01 6.79
CA MET A 272 12.25 -3.90 8.03
C MET A 272 13.63 -3.25 7.85
N LEU A 273 14.29 -3.46 6.71
CA LEU A 273 15.64 -2.95 6.42
C LEU A 273 15.68 -1.49 5.96
N CYS A 274 14.53 -0.91 5.60
CA CYS A 274 14.45 0.37 4.91
C CYS A 274 13.72 1.40 5.75
#